data_AF-A0ABC9QW04-F1
#
_entry.id   AF-A0ABC9QW04-F1
#
_cell.length_a   1.000
_cell.length_b   1.000
_cell.length_c   1.000
_cell.angle_alpha   90.00
_cell.angle_beta   90.00
_cell.angle_gamma   90.00
#
_symmetry.space_group_name_H-M   'P 1'
#
loop_
_entity.id
_entity.type
_entity.pdbx_description
1 polymer ?
#
loop_
_entity_poly.entity_id
_entity_poly.type
_entity_poly.pdbx_seq_one_letter_code
_entity_poly.pdbx_strand_id
1 'polypeptide(L)' 'MKAERPVKVIYKYSLFQYLVKMDCQFLYSTRNRSNPEWQCYMFLHDERLDQALENYPNERYVNGEKTSRF' A
#
# COMPACT_ATOMS: atom_id res chain seq x y z
N MET A 1 13.05 -20.74 -10.50
CA MET A 1 12.90 -19.85 -9.34
C MET A 1 11.72 -18.93 -9.60
N LYS A 2 10.69 -18.90 -8.74
CA LYS A 2 9.60 -17.92 -8.87
C LYS A 2 10.24 -16.55 -8.68
N ALA A 3 10.16 -15.68 -9.69
CA ALA A 3 10.52 -14.28 -9.52
C ALA A 3 9.77 -13.75 -8.30
N GLU A 4 10.50 -13.28 -7.28
CA GLU A 4 9.90 -12.55 -6.17
C GLU A 4 9.29 -11.30 -6.79
N ARG A 5 8.00 -11.37 -7.09
CA ARG A 5 7.27 -10.21 -7.55
C ARG A 5 7.38 -9.18 -6.43
N PRO A 6 7.86 -7.96 -6.70
CA PRO A 6 8.04 -6.98 -5.64
C PRO A 6 6.66 -6.72 -5.00
N VAL A 7 6.60 -6.75 -3.67
CA VAL A 7 5.37 -6.54 -2.89
C VAL A 7 5.50 -5.21 -2.15
N LYS A 8 4.46 -4.38 -2.23
CA LYS A 8 4.35 -3.16 -1.43
C LYS A 8 3.37 -3.39 -0.28
N VAL A 9 3.77 -2.99 0.93
CA VAL A 9 2.94 -3.10 2.13
C VAL A 9 2.27 -1.76 2.43
N ILE A 10 0.94 -1.78 2.54
CA ILE A 10 0.11 -0.63 2.90
C ILE A 10 -0.49 -0.88 4.29
N TYR A 11 -0.38 0.10 5.18
CA TYR A 11 -0.89 0.00 6.55
C TYR A 11 -2.16 0.82 6.80
N LYS A 12 -2.41 1.84 5.97
CA LYS A 12 -3.55 2.75 6.14
C LYS A 12 -4.78 2.21 5.39
N TYR A 13 -5.88 1.98 6.10
CA TYR A 13 -7.10 1.43 5.51
C TYR A 13 -7.71 2.32 4.41
N SER A 14 -7.71 3.65 4.60
CA SER A 14 -8.23 4.57 3.58
C SER A 14 -7.43 4.51 2.28
N LEU A 15 -6.11 4.32 2.37
CA LEU A 15 -5.24 4.15 1.22
C LEU A 15 -5.50 2.80 0.54
N PHE A 16 -5.66 1.72 1.30
CA PHE A 16 -6.08 0.43 0.76
C PHE A 16 -7.38 0.55 -0.05
N GLN A 17 -8.42 1.18 0.52
CA GLN A 17 -9.71 1.34 -0.18
C GLN A 17 -9.57 2.14 -1.48
N TYR A 18 -8.72 3.18 -1.49
CA TYR A 18 -8.41 3.95 -2.68
C TYR A 18 -7.71 3.10 -3.74
N LEU A 19 -6.66 2.36 -3.36
CA LEU A 19 -5.88 1.54 -4.30
C LEU A 19 -6.72 0.42 -4.93
N VAL A 20 -7.63 -0.19 -4.16
CA VAL A 20 -8.60 -1.15 -4.70
C VAL A 20 -9.52 -0.49 -5.72
N LYS A 21 -10.02 0.73 -5.47
CA LYS A 21 -10.85 1.47 -6.44
C LYS A 21 -10.08 1.88 -7.69
N MET A 22 -8.76 2.01 -7.60
CA MET A 22 -7.87 2.30 -8.72
C MET A 22 -7.44 1.06 -9.50
N ASP A 23 -7.98 -0.12 -9.17
CA ASP A 23 -7.66 -1.41 -9.83
C ASP A 23 -6.19 -1.82 -9.65
N CYS A 24 -5.56 -1.43 -8.53
CA CYS A 24 -4.24 -1.94 -8.16
C CYS A 24 -4.34 -3.40 -7.71
N GLN A 25 -3.35 -4.21 -8.06
CA GLN A 25 -3.38 -5.65 -7.78
C GLN A 25 -3.18 -5.96 -6.29
N PHE A 26 -4.29 -6.15 -5.57
CA PHE A 26 -4.28 -6.66 -4.22
C PHE A 26 -3.92 -8.16 -4.20
N LEU A 27 -2.99 -8.54 -3.33
CA LEU A 27 -2.51 -9.92 -3.22
C LEU A 27 -3.17 -10.64 -2.04
N TYR A 28 -2.96 -10.12 -0.83
CA TYR A 28 -3.49 -10.68 0.41
C TYR A 28 -3.34 -9.67 1.55
N SER A 29 -3.94 -9.97 2.70
CA SER A 29 -3.75 -9.19 3.92
C SER A 29 -3.34 -10.09 5.08
N THR A 30 -2.61 -9.52 6.04
CA THR A 30 -2.18 -10.22 7.26
C THR A 30 -2.11 -9.23 8.43
N ARG A 31 -2.20 -9.74 9.65
CA ARG A 31 -1.83 -8.95 10.83
C ARG A 31 -0.32 -8.72 10.87
N ASN A 32 0.11 -7.57 11.37
CA ASN A 32 1.51 -7.29 11.61
C ASN A 32 2.01 -8.20 12.77
N ARG A 33 3.21 -8.77 12.62
CA ARG A 33 3.78 -9.71 13.60
C ARG A 33 4.13 -9.04 14.94
N SER A 34 4.59 -7.80 14.90
CA SER A 34 5.01 -7.05 16.08
C SER A 34 3.85 -6.29 16.73
N ASN A 35 2.86 -5.89 15.94
CA ASN A 35 1.64 -5.26 16.45
C ASN A 35 0.38 -5.89 15.82
N PRO A 36 -0.22 -6.91 16.47
CA PRO A 36 -1.38 -7.63 15.94
C PRO A 36 -2.62 -6.76 15.68
N GLU A 37 -2.72 -5.59 16.30
CA GLU A 37 -3.82 -4.66 16.06
C GLU A 37 -3.74 -4.06 14.65
N TRP A 38 -2.55 -4.01 14.04
CA TRP A 38 -2.35 -3.44 12.73
C TRP A 38 -2.58 -4.46 11.62
N GLN A 39 -3.37 -4.05 10.63
CA GLN A 39 -3.62 -4.82 9.42
C GLN A 39 -2.65 -4.35 8.32
N CYS A 40 -1.98 -5.30 7.67
CA CYS A 40 -1.14 -5.07 6.51
C CYS A 40 -1.89 -5.51 5.25
N TYR A 41 -1.87 -4.67 4.22
CA TYR A 41 -2.45 -4.95 2.91
C TYR A 41 -1.34 -5.02 1.86
N MET A 42 -1.22 -6.16 1.20
CA MET A 42 -0.13 -6.43 0.27
C MET A 42 -0.61 -6.21 -1.16
N PHE A 43 0.11 -5.39 -1.91
CA PHE A 43 -0.14 -5.15 -3.33
C PHE A 43 1.06 -5.61 -4.16
N LEU A 44 0.81 -6.02 -5.40
CA LEU A 44 1.86 -6.14 -6.40
C LEU A 44 2.46 -4.74 -6.62
N HIS A 45 3.78 -4.64 -6.60
CA HIS A 45 4.48 -3.43 -6.96
C HIS A 45 4.64 -3.40 -8.48
N ASP A 46 3.76 -2.64 -9.12
CA ASP A 46 3.72 -2.39 -10.56
C ASP A 46 3.55 -0.88 -10.84
N GLU A 47 3.68 -0.49 -12.11
CA GLU A 47 3.56 0.90 -12.53
C GLU A 47 2.19 1.50 -12.19
N ARG A 48 1.13 0.67 -12.15
CA ARG A 48 -0.22 1.12 -11.81
C ARG A 48 -0.31 1.51 -10.34
N LEU A 49 0.30 0.72 -9.46
CA LEU A 49 0.39 1.04 -8.03
C LEU A 49 1.15 2.36 -7.83
N ASP A 50 2.28 2.55 -8.51
CA ASP A 50 3.07 3.79 -8.39
C ASP A 50 2.27 5.02 -8.83
N GLN A 51 1.61 4.95 -10.00
CA GLN A 51 0.74 6.02 -10.48
C GLN A 51 -0.41 6.32 -9.51
N ALA A 52 -1.02 5.30 -8.91
CA ALA A 52 -2.10 5.51 -7.95
C ALA A 52 -1.59 6.16 -6.66
N LEU A 53 -0.42 5.75 -6.16
CA LEU A 53 0.19 6.36 -4.99
C LEU A 53 0.57 7.83 -5.21
N GLU A 54 1.05 8.19 -6.39
CA GLU A 54 1.35 9.59 -6.76
C GLU A 54 0.08 10.46 -6.83
N ASN A 55 -1.02 9.89 -7.33
CA ASN A 55 -2.30 10.58 -7.49
C ASN A 55 -3.18 10.56 -6.22
N TYR A 56 -2.72 9.97 -5.12
CA TYR A 56 -3.51 9.89 -3.90
C TYR A 56 -3.70 11.30 -3.30
N PRO A 57 -4.95 11.80 -3.21
CA PRO A 57 -5.23 13.24 -3.06
C PRO A 57 -4.84 13.84 -1.71
N ASN A 58 -4.59 13.03 -0.67
CA ASN A 58 -4.49 13.54 0.70
C ASN A 58 -3.11 13.40 1.36
N GLU A 59 -2.21 12.55 0.84
CA GLU A 59 -0.89 12.34 1.44
C GLU A 59 0.09 11.80 0.39
N ARG A 60 1.28 12.39 0.22
CA ARG A 60 2.36 11.71 -0.53
C ARG A 60 2.82 10.52 0.30
N TYR A 61 2.62 9.30 -0.20
CA TYR A 61 3.09 8.09 0.47
C TYR A 61 4.61 7.96 0.31
N VAL A 62 5.37 8.68 1.12
CA VAL A 62 6.83 8.52 1.19
C VAL A 62 7.11 7.29 2.04
N ASN A 63 7.82 6.34 1.46
CA ASN A 63 8.27 5.06 2.04
C ASN A 63 8.68 5.17 3.53
N GLY A 64 7.72 5.04 4.45
CA GLY A 64 7.98 5.03 5.90
C GLY A 64 8.03 6.39 6.62
N GLU A 65 7.88 7.53 5.93
CA GLU A 65 7.84 8.84 6.59
C GLU A 65 6.52 9.57 6.34
N LYS A 66 5.67 9.60 7.37
CA LYS A 66 4.51 10.49 7.42
C LYS A 66 4.99 11.93 7.43
N THR A 67 4.90 12.62 6.30
CA THR A 67 4.86 14.08 6.30
C THR A 67 3.42 14.51 6.03
N SER A 68 2.64 14.67 7.10
CA SER A 68 1.40 15.46 7.02
C SER A 68 1.83 16.90 6.80
N ARG A 69 1.39 17.52 5.70
CA ARG A 69 1.53 18.96 5.52
C ARG A 69 0.18 19.63 5.63
N PHE A 70 -0.47 19.40 6.77
CA PHE A 70 -1.48 20.24 7.42
C PHE A 70 -1.41 19.94 8.92
#